data_AF-A0A2W7KBL5-F1
#
_entry.id   AF-A0A2W7KBL5-F1
#
_cell.length_a   1.000
_cell.length_b   1.000
_cell.length_c   1.000
_cell.angle_alpha   90.00
_cell.angle_beta   90.00
_cell.angle_gamma   90.00
#
_symmetry.space_group_name_H-M   'P 1'
#
loop_
_entity.id
_entity.type
_entity.pdbx_description
1 polymer ?
#
loop_
_entity_poly.entity_id
_entity_poly.type
_entity_poly.pdbx_seq_one_letter_code
_entity_poly.pdbx_strand_id
1 'polypeptide(L)'
;MEALATFTAKNFKPIGLSPTPEITTSLPVSISTMEKCYSGAIDGVSSTVFTAAFDQTTRTGSYIGLAAEIGGLARFNSIDC
;
A
#
# COMPACT_ATOMS: atom_id res chain seq x y z
N MET A 1 -15.12 -13.95 12.71
CA MET A 1 -13.92 -13.58 13.51
C MET A 1 -13.50 -12.20 13.04
N GLU A 2 -13.26 -11.28 13.96
CA GLU A 2 -12.87 -9.88 13.68
C GLU A 2 -11.66 -9.54 14.55
N ALA A 3 -10.72 -8.76 14.00
CA ALA A 3 -9.55 -8.27 14.71
C ALA A 3 -9.28 -6.81 14.30
N LEU A 4 -8.93 -5.98 15.26
CA LEU A 4 -8.63 -4.56 15.06
C LEU A 4 -7.14 -4.29 15.33
N ALA A 5 -6.48 -3.65 14.37
CA ALA A 5 -5.08 -3.27 14.48
C ALA A 5 -4.86 -1.88 13.88
N THR A 6 -3.84 -1.19 14.35
CA THR A 6 -3.36 0.07 13.75
C THR A 6 -2.18 -0.24 12.86
N PHE A 7 -1.99 0.50 11.76
CA PHE A 7 -0.75 0.40 10.98
C PHE A 7 -0.07 1.75 10.78
N THR A 8 1.26 1.72 10.65
CA THR A 8 2.07 2.85 10.22
C THR A 8 2.59 2.59 8.81
N ALA A 9 2.44 3.60 7.94
CA ALA A 9 3.00 3.56 6.59
C ALA A 9 4.51 3.84 6.61
N LYS A 10 5.28 3.00 5.92
CA LYS A 10 6.72 3.14 5.72
C LYS A 10 7.05 3.05 4.24
N ASN A 11 8.15 3.69 3.85
CA ASN A 11 8.75 3.53 2.53
C ASN A 11 7.77 3.72 1.35
N PHE A 12 6.81 4.66 1.47
CA PHE A 12 5.92 4.97 0.35
C PHE A 12 6.71 5.61 -0.80
N LYS A 13 6.78 4.93 -1.95
CA LYS A 13 7.62 5.35 -3.07
C LYS A 13 6.90 5.15 -4.40
N PRO A 14 6.77 6.21 -5.23
CA PRO A 14 6.37 6.07 -6.62
C PRO A 14 7.36 5.21 -7.41
N ILE A 15 6.85 4.41 -8.33
CA ILE A 15 7.62 3.65 -9.31
C ILE A 15 7.46 4.35 -10.65
N GLY A 16 8.58 4.53 -11.36
CA GLY A 16 8.58 5.07 -12.71
C GLY A 16 7.74 4.18 -13.64
N LEU A 17 6.79 4.79 -14.35
CA LEU A 17 5.88 4.11 -15.26
C LEU A 17 6.11 4.67 -16.68
N SER A 18 6.65 3.83 -17.57
CA SER A 18 6.86 4.15 -18.99
C SER A 18 6.25 3.05 -19.88
N PRO A 19 4.91 2.98 -19.96
CA PRO A 19 4.21 1.91 -20.66
C PRO A 19 4.19 2.17 -22.16
N THR A 20 4.24 1.09 -22.94
CA THR A 20 4.05 1.12 -24.39
C THR A 20 2.93 0.14 -24.74
N PRO A 21 1.77 0.59 -25.25
CA PRO A 21 1.43 1.98 -25.58
C PRO A 21 1.29 2.89 -24.35
N GLU A 22 1.36 4.20 -24.58
CA GLU A 22 1.12 5.19 -23.53
C GLU A 22 -0.28 5.01 -22.93
N ILE A 23 -0.38 5.14 -21.61
CA ILE A 23 -1.65 5.09 -20.89
C ILE A 23 -2.14 6.52 -20.69
N THR A 24 -3.17 6.92 -21.45
CA THR A 24 -3.79 8.25 -21.34
C THR A 24 -5.13 8.16 -20.62
N THR A 25 -5.29 8.95 -19.57
CA THR A 25 -6.52 9.07 -18.75
C THR A 25 -6.78 10.53 -18.41
N SER A 26 -7.99 10.85 -17.94
CA SER A 26 -8.35 12.22 -17.51
C SER A 26 -7.68 12.66 -16.21
N LEU A 27 -7.17 11.72 -15.41
CA LEU A 27 -6.38 11.97 -14.20
C LEU A 27 -4.97 11.40 -14.37
N PRO A 28 -3.96 11.95 -13.69
CA PRO A 28 -2.62 11.39 -13.66
C PRO A 28 -2.61 9.94 -13.13
N VAL A 29 -1.88 9.06 -13.81
CA VAL A 29 -1.69 7.66 -13.39
C VAL A 29 -0.35 7.45 -12.71
N SER A 30 -0.32 6.56 -11.71
CA SER A 30 0.91 6.20 -11.01
C SER A 30 0.88 4.77 -10.49
N ILE A 31 2.08 4.21 -10.31
CA ILE A 31 2.30 3.01 -9.51
C ILE A 31 3.15 3.41 -8.31
N SER A 32 2.84 2.91 -7.12
CA SER A 32 3.64 3.16 -5.91
C SER A 32 3.74 1.89 -5.07
N THR A 33 4.78 1.77 -4.27
CA THR A 33 4.89 0.74 -3.24
C THR A 33 4.87 1.34 -1.85
N MET A 34 4.47 0.55 -0.86
CA MET A 34 4.45 0.93 0.55
C MET A 34 4.61 -0.30 1.42
N GLU A 35 5.30 -0.12 2.54
CA GLU A 35 5.29 -1.07 3.65
C GLU A 35 4.29 -0.59 4.70
N LYS A 36 3.53 -1.51 5.28
CA LYS A 36 2.69 -1.24 6.44
C LYS A 36 3.15 -2.12 7.58
N CYS A 37 3.49 -1.51 8.71
CA CYS A 37 3.64 -2.25 9.95
C CYS A 37 2.36 -2.16 10.76
N TYR A 38 1.82 -3.30 11.15
CA TYR A 38 0.62 -3.44 11.98
C TYR A 38 0.99 -3.73 13.43
N SER A 39 0.24 -3.15 14.37
CA SER A 39 0.30 -3.49 15.79
C SER A 39 -1.09 -3.52 16.43
N GLY A 40 -1.26 -4.39 17.42
CA GLY A 40 -2.51 -4.54 18.18
C GLY A 40 -3.02 -5.98 18.20
N ALA A 41 -4.26 -6.22 17.75
CA ALA A 41 -4.79 -7.59 17.67
C ALA A 41 -4.09 -8.44 16.59
N ILE A 42 -3.40 -7.78 15.66
CA ILE A 42 -2.54 -8.38 14.64
C ILE A 42 -1.23 -7.59 14.64
N ASP A 43 -0.11 -8.31 14.77
CA ASP A 43 1.23 -7.77 14.54
C ASP A 43 1.76 -8.35 13.24
N GLY A 44 2.32 -7.51 12.37
CA GLY A 44 2.69 -7.94 11.02
C GLY A 44 3.33 -6.85 10.16
N VAL A 45 3.93 -7.26 9.05
CA VAL A 45 4.30 -6.35 7.96
C VAL A 45 3.60 -6.78 6.68
N SER A 46 3.12 -5.79 5.92
CA SER A 46 2.67 -6.02 4.54
C SER A 46 3.49 -5.19 3.56
N SER A 47 3.73 -5.77 2.40
CA SER A 47 4.25 -5.06 1.22
C SER A 47 3.10 -4.84 0.26
N THR A 48 2.79 -3.59 -0.03
CA THR A 48 1.65 -3.19 -0.87
C THR A 48 2.14 -2.52 -2.14
N VAL A 49 1.57 -2.90 -3.29
CA VAL A 49 1.64 -2.13 -4.53
C VAL A 49 0.31 -1.43 -4.77
N PHE A 50 0.36 -0.17 -5.18
CA PHE A 50 -0.78 0.65 -5.53
C PHE A 50 -0.70 1.04 -6.99
N THR A 51 -1.83 0.95 -7.69
CA THR A 51 -2.06 1.63 -8.97
C THR A 51 -3.13 2.69 -8.74
N ALA A 52 -2.91 3.92 -9.20
CA ALA A 52 -3.81 5.03 -8.93
C ALA A 52 -4.06 5.87 -10.17
N ALA A 53 -5.29 6.37 -10.29
CA ALA A 53 -5.67 7.49 -11.14
C ALA A 53 -6.15 8.60 -10.20
N PHE A 54 -5.26 9.54 -9.87
CA PHE A 54 -5.48 10.47 -8.76
C PHE A 54 -4.84 11.83 -9.03
N ASP A 55 -5.62 12.89 -8.86
CA ASP A 55 -5.13 14.27 -8.89
C ASP A 55 -4.80 14.73 -7.46
N GLN A 56 -3.50 14.97 -7.23
CA GLN A 56 -2.98 15.45 -5.95
C GLN A 56 -3.47 16.86 -5.59
N THR A 57 -3.79 17.69 -6.58
CA THR A 57 -4.22 19.08 -6.38
C THR A 57 -5.64 19.12 -5.83
N THR A 58 -6.57 18.43 -6.48
CA THR A 58 -7.98 18.36 -6.06
C THR A 58 -8.24 17.24 -5.05
N ARG A 59 -7.24 16.39 -4.77
CA ARG A 59 -7.32 15.20 -3.91
C ARG A 59 -8.46 14.26 -4.31
N THR A 60 -8.69 14.13 -5.63
CA THR A 60 -9.78 13.35 -6.19
C THR A 60 -9.24 12.24 -7.07
N GLY A 61 -9.83 11.04 -6.92
CA GLY A 61 -9.49 9.90 -7.74
C GLY A 61 -9.70 8.58 -7.00
N SER A 62 -9.06 7.54 -7.51
CA SER A 62 -9.14 6.19 -6.96
C SER A 62 -7.81 5.47 -7.09
N TYR A 63 -7.67 4.42 -6.29
CA TYR A 63 -6.54 3.50 -6.38
C TYR A 63 -7.01 2.06 -6.16
N ILE A 64 -6.25 1.12 -6.71
CA ILE A 64 -6.33 -0.30 -6.39
C ILE A 64 -5.03 -0.66 -5.68
N GLY A 65 -5.15 -1.32 -4.52
CA GLY A 65 -4.01 -1.81 -3.75
C GLY A 65 -4.00 -3.33 -3.72
N LEU A 66 -2.86 -3.93 -4.00
CA LEU A 66 -2.60 -5.35 -3.75
C LEU A 66 -1.58 -5.46 -2.63
N ALA A 67 -1.99 -6.03 -1.51
CA ALA A 67 -1.14 -6.22 -0.34
C ALA A 67 -0.76 -7.71 -0.21
N ALA A 68 0.54 -7.97 -0.06
CA ALA A 68 1.03 -9.26 0.41
C ALA A 68 1.31 -9.14 1.92
N GLU A 69 0.70 -10.02 2.71
CA GLU A 69 0.84 -10.03 4.16
C GLU A 69 1.89 -11.08 4.58
N ILE A 70 2.83 -10.69 5.43
CA ILE A 70 3.76 -11.60 6.10
C ILE A 70 3.47 -11.49 7.61
N GLY A 71 2.66 -12.42 8.12
CA GLY A 71 2.32 -12.52 9.54
C GLY A 71 1.02 -13.29 9.77
N GLY A 72 1.10 -14.43 10.45
CA GLY A 72 -0.07 -15.24 10.83
C GLY A 72 -0.66 -14.79 12.17
N LEU A 73 -1.95 -15.08 12.38
CA LEU A 73 -2.62 -14.91 13.67
C LEU A 73 -1.84 -15.63 14.78
N ALA A 74 -1.33 -14.81 15.71
CA ALA A 74 -0.62 -15.17 16.93
C ALA A 74 0.76 -15.85 16.78
N ARG A 75 1.75 -15.10 17.29
CA ARG A 75 3.15 -15.42 17.61
C ARG A 75 4.08 -15.49 16.40
N PHE A 76 4.98 -14.51 16.27
CA PHE A 76 6.43 -14.72 16.22
C PHE A 76 7.16 -13.39 16.48
N ASN A 77 8.37 -13.52 17.03
CA ASN A 77 9.35 -12.54 17.50
C ASN A 77 9.34 -11.14 16.86
N SER A 78 9.77 -10.16 17.66
CA SER A 78 9.86 -8.72 17.36
C SER A 78 9.92 -8.42 15.86
N ILE A 79 8.77 -8.05 15.32
CA ILE A 79 8.71 -7.43 14.02
C ILE A 79 9.31 -6.04 14.20
N ASP A 80 10.51 -5.80 13.65
CA ASP A 80 11.15 -4.49 13.69
C ASP A 80 10.33 -3.50 12.85
N CYS A 81 9.41 -2.87 13.56
CA CYS A 81 8.79 -1.62 13.21
C CYS A 81 9.48 -0.51 14.02
#